data_AF-A0A2A2HNH6-F1
#
_entry.id   AF-A0A2A2HNH6-F1
#
_cell.length_a   1.000
_cell.length_b   1.000
_cell.length_c   1.000
_cell.angle_alpha   90.00
_cell.angle_beta   90.00
_cell.angle_gamma   90.00
#
_symmetry.space_group_name_H-M   'P 1'
#
loop_
_entity.id
_entity.type
_entity.pdbx_description
1 polymer ?
#
loop_
_entity_poly.entity_id
_entity_poly.type
_entity_poly.pdbx_seq_one_letter_code
_entity_poly.pdbx_strand_id
1 'polypeptide(L)'
;MYTLRIRAELDNKFEKLAKKNKKQLEIILNKADEIVQDPHRYKNLRSPMNHLKRVHIDKHFVLVFSVDEESMTVTLEDYDHHDNIY
;
A
#
# COMPACT_ATOMS: atom_id res chain seq x y z
N MET A 1 -15.73 4.97 -4.21
CA MET A 1 -15.06 4.30 -3.07
C MET A 1 -14.79 2.87 -3.48
N TYR A 2 -13.53 2.46 -3.44
CA TYR A 2 -13.07 1.12 -3.80
C TYR A 2 -13.15 0.19 -2.60
N THR A 3 -13.30 -1.11 -2.84
CA THR A 3 -13.18 -2.14 -1.82
C THR A 3 -11.71 -2.34 -1.46
N LEU A 4 -11.38 -2.40 -0.18
CA LEU A 4 -10.01 -2.68 0.28
C LEU A 4 -9.79 -4.18 0.41
N ARG A 5 -8.71 -4.68 -0.21
CA ARG A 5 -8.18 -6.03 -0.02
C ARG A 5 -6.73 -5.94 0.43
N ILE A 6 -6.32 -6.82 1.35
CA ILE A 6 -4.94 -6.92 1.83
C ILE A 6 -4.45 -8.34 1.54
N ARG A 7 -3.24 -8.49 0.99
CA ARG A 7 -2.62 -9.81 0.84
C ARG A 7 -2.33 -10.41 2.22
N ALA A 8 -2.52 -11.72 2.36
CA ALA A 8 -2.26 -12.41 3.63
C ALA A 8 -0.81 -12.24 4.13
N GLU A 9 0.17 -12.19 3.23
CA GLU A 9 1.57 -11.93 3.58
C GLU A 9 1.79 -10.53 4.16
N LEU A 10 1.11 -9.54 3.57
CA LEU A 10 1.14 -8.15 4.02
C LEU A 10 0.42 -7.97 5.36
N ASP A 11 -0.69 -8.67 5.57
CA ASP A 11 -1.43 -8.67 6.83
C ASP A 11 -0.54 -9.18 7.98
N ASN A 12 0.19 -10.28 7.76
CA ASN A 12 1.20 -10.78 8.70
C ASN A 12 2.33 -9.77 8.97
N LYS A 13 2.75 -8.98 7.95
CA LYS A 13 3.71 -7.89 8.15
C LYS A 13 3.10 -6.79 9.04
N PHE A 14 1.85 -6.44 8.84
CA PHE A 14 1.13 -5.43 9.63
C PHE A 14 0.93 -5.86 11.09
N GLU A 15 0.62 -7.13 11.37
CA GLU A 15 0.54 -7.63 12.74
C GLU A 15 1.88 -7.49 13.49
N LYS A 16 2.99 -7.81 12.81
CA LYS A 16 4.33 -7.65 13.38
C LYS A 16 4.68 -6.17 13.56
N LEU A 17 4.27 -5.32 12.60
CA LEU A 17 4.48 -3.88 12.65
C LEU A 17 3.68 -3.25 13.79
N ALA A 18 2.44 -3.68 14.03
CA ALA A 18 1.57 -3.20 15.12
C ALA A 18 2.24 -3.34 16.49
N LYS A 19 3.02 -4.40 16.69
CA LYS A 19 3.74 -4.68 17.93
C LYS A 19 4.99 -3.82 18.09
N LYS A 20 5.66 -3.47 17.00
CA LYS A 20 6.95 -2.74 16.99
C LYS A 20 6.81 -1.23 16.85
N ASN A 21 5.93 -0.78 15.97
CA ASN A 21 5.77 0.62 15.57
C ASN A 21 4.32 0.93 15.18
N LYS A 22 3.49 1.21 16.19
CA LYS A 22 2.07 1.55 16.02
C LYS A 22 1.86 2.80 15.16
N LYS A 23 2.72 3.81 15.30
CA LYS A 23 2.62 5.06 14.55
C LYS A 23 2.73 4.82 13.05
N GLN A 24 3.63 3.93 12.64
CA GLN A 24 3.79 3.60 11.23
C GLN A 24 2.58 2.84 10.67
N LEU A 25 1.99 1.95 11.46
CA LEU A 25 0.73 1.29 11.09
C LEU A 25 -0.42 2.30 10.95
N GLU A 26 -0.52 3.28 11.84
CA GLU A 26 -1.53 4.34 11.75
C GLU A 26 -1.40 5.16 10.46
N ILE A 27 -0.16 5.48 10.04
CA ILE A 27 0.08 6.13 8.75
C ILE A 27 -0.39 5.25 7.59
N ILE A 28 -0.14 3.94 7.64
CA ILE A 28 -0.60 2.98 6.62
C ILE A 28 -2.12 2.95 6.55
N LEU A 29 -2.82 2.88 7.69
CA LEU A 29 -4.28 2.87 7.74
C LEU A 29 -4.87 4.16 7.16
N ASN A 30 -4.34 5.31 7.56
CA ASN A 30 -4.75 6.61 7.00
C ASN A 30 -4.50 6.66 5.48
N LYS A 31 -3.39 6.10 4.99
CA LYS A 31 -3.14 5.99 3.55
C LYS A 31 -4.07 5.00 2.86
N ALA A 32 -4.44 3.89 3.48
CA ALA A 32 -5.40 2.96 2.93
C ALA A 32 -6.77 3.64 2.74
N ASP A 33 -7.22 4.41 3.73
CA ASP A 33 -8.45 5.21 3.64
C ASP A 33 -8.39 6.24 2.50
N GLU A 34 -7.26 6.94 2.36
CA GLU A 34 -7.06 7.87 1.26
C GLU A 34 -7.04 7.16 -0.12
N ILE A 35 -6.44 5.97 -0.22
CA ILE A 35 -6.34 5.18 -1.45
C ILE A 35 -7.73 4.70 -1.90
N VAL A 36 -8.57 4.21 -1.00
CA VAL A 36 -9.90 3.72 -1.39
C VAL A 36 -10.84 4.82 -1.86
N GLN A 37 -10.58 6.08 -1.51
CA GLN A 37 -11.36 7.23 -2.00
C GLN A 37 -10.93 7.63 -3.42
N ASP A 38 -9.62 7.74 -3.66
CA ASP A 38 -9.06 8.09 -4.97
C ASP A 38 -7.70 7.41 -5.16
N PRO A 39 -7.67 6.19 -5.74
CA PRO A 39 -6.43 5.47 -5.95
C PRO A 39 -5.61 6.04 -7.13
N HIS A 40 -6.23 6.82 -8.03
CA HIS A 40 -5.57 7.31 -9.24
C HIS A 40 -4.65 8.50 -9.01
N ARG A 41 -4.82 9.25 -7.92
CA ARG A 41 -3.91 10.34 -7.54
C ARG A 41 -2.46 9.90 -7.27
N TYR A 42 -2.23 8.60 -7.07
CA TYR A 42 -0.91 8.04 -6.78
C TYR A 42 -0.16 7.64 -8.05
N LYS A 43 1.16 7.81 -8.01
CA LYS A 43 2.07 7.46 -9.10
C LYS A 43 2.29 5.95 -9.16
N ASN A 44 2.53 5.46 -10.37
CA ASN A 44 2.90 4.07 -10.59
C ASN A 44 4.37 3.83 -10.20
N LEU A 45 4.73 2.57 -9.98
CA LEU A 45 6.13 2.14 -9.95
C LEU A 45 6.78 2.29 -11.34
N ARG A 46 8.12 2.16 -11.39
CA ARG A 46 8.85 2.14 -12.66
C ARG A 46 8.61 0.82 -13.39
N SER A 47 8.82 0.82 -14.70
CA SER A 47 8.83 -0.41 -15.50
C SER A 47 9.85 -1.41 -14.91
N PRO A 48 9.54 -2.72 -14.83
CA PRO A 48 8.36 -3.41 -15.40
C PRO A 48 7.11 -3.45 -14.50
N MET A 49 7.17 -2.87 -13.30
CA MET A 49 6.09 -2.93 -12.30
C MET A 49 5.10 -1.76 -12.42
N ASN A 50 5.02 -1.10 -13.57
CA ASN A 50 4.19 0.10 -13.78
C ASN A 50 2.67 -0.15 -13.72
N HIS A 51 2.23 -1.39 -13.58
CA HIS A 51 0.85 -1.76 -13.26
C HIS A 51 0.52 -1.56 -11.77
N LEU A 52 1.53 -1.40 -10.91
CA LEU A 52 1.38 -1.14 -9.49
C LEU A 52 1.57 0.34 -9.17
N LYS A 53 0.84 0.80 -8.15
CA LYS A 53 0.90 2.15 -7.58
C LYS A 53 1.67 2.17 -6.27
N ARG A 54 2.21 3.33 -5.93
CA ARG A 54 3.08 3.51 -4.76
C ARG A 54 2.67 4.72 -3.92
N VAL A 55 2.78 4.58 -2.61
CA VAL A 55 2.72 5.69 -1.65
C VAL A 55 3.85 5.57 -0.64
N HIS A 56 4.49 6.69 -0.31
CA HIS A 56 5.48 6.71 0.74
C HIS A 56 4.80 6.63 2.11
N ILE A 57 5.33 5.75 2.96
CA ILE A 57 4.96 5.61 4.36
C ILE A 57 6.15 6.09 5.18
N ASP A 58 5.94 7.19 5.92
CA ASP A 58 7.02 7.86 6.64
C ASP A 58 8.19 8.22 5.69
N LYS A 59 9.42 8.30 6.21
CA LYS A 59 10.60 8.70 5.43
C LYS A 59 11.14 7.65 4.48
N HIS A 60 11.04 6.37 4.85
CA HIS A 60 11.86 5.31 4.26
C HIS A 60 11.09 4.12 3.69
N PHE A 61 9.78 4.03 3.93
CA PHE A 61 8.99 2.88 3.52
C PHE A 61 8.05 3.25 2.37
N VAL A 62 7.65 2.24 1.61
CA VAL A 62 6.72 2.36 0.49
C VAL A 62 5.65 1.30 0.65
N LEU A 63 4.39 1.73 0.55
CA LEU A 63 3.24 0.84 0.40
C LEU A 63 2.90 0.77 -1.10
N VAL A 64 2.83 -0.44 -1.61
CA VAL A 64 2.52 -0.75 -3.01
C VAL A 64 1.12 -1.35 -3.07
N PHE A 65 0.34 -0.92 -4.06
CA PHE A 65 -1.02 -1.41 -4.25
C PHE A 65 -1.38 -1.50 -5.74
N SER A 66 -2.34 -2.35 -6.07
CA SER A 66 -2.95 -2.45 -7.39
C SER A 66 -4.40 -1.97 -7.33
N VAL A 67 -4.94 -1.61 -8.49
CA VAL A 67 -6.33 -1.19 -8.66
C VAL A 67 -6.94 -2.03 -9.76
N ASP A 68 -8.05 -2.68 -9.44
CA ASP A 68 -8.90 -3.37 -10.39
C ASP A 68 -10.15 -2.50 -10.60
N GLU A 69 -10.25 -1.89 -11.77
CA GLU A 69 -11.37 -1.02 -12.14
C GLU A 69 -12.66 -1.78 -12.41
N GLU A 70 -12.58 -3.05 -12.81
CA GLU A 70 -13.77 -3.86 -13.11
C GLU A 70 -14.48 -4.24 -11.81
N SER A 71 -13.71 -4.67 -10.81
CA SER A 71 -14.24 -5.03 -9.50
C SER A 71 -14.29 -3.86 -8.51
N MET A 72 -13.81 -2.67 -8.92
CA MET A 72 -13.58 -1.52 -8.04
C MET A 72 -12.85 -1.92 -6.74
N THR A 73 -11.77 -2.69 -6.87
CA THR A 73 -10.99 -3.20 -5.74
C THR A 73 -9.59 -2.61 -5.73
N VAL A 74 -9.17 -2.10 -4.57
CA VAL A 74 -7.78 -1.78 -4.27
C VAL A 74 -7.19 -2.95 -3.50
N THR A 75 -6.10 -3.51 -3.99
CA THR A 75 -5.34 -4.54 -3.26
C THR A 75 -4.03 -3.95 -2.76
N LEU A 76 -3.82 -3.94 -1.44
CA LEU A 76 -2.50 -3.67 -0.86
C LEU A 76 -1.60 -4.88 -1.12
N GLU A 77 -0.57 -4.67 -1.94
CA GLU A 77 0.28 -5.72 -2.50
C GLU A 77 1.49 -5.99 -1.61
N ASP A 78 2.23 -4.93 -1.25
CA ASP A 78 3.44 -5.06 -0.44
C ASP A 78 3.75 -3.77 0.34
N TYR A 79 4.58 -3.92 1.37
CA TYR A 79 5.09 -2.85 2.20
C TYR A 79 6.53 -3.17 2.62
N ASP A 80 7.46 -2.31 2.22
CA ASP A 80 8.88 -2.48 2.53
C ASP A 80 9.68 -1.17 2.44
N HIS A 81 10.96 -1.22 2.80
CA HIS A 81 11.90 -0.13 2.60
C HIS A 81 12.04 0.20 1.11
N HIS A 82 12.18 1.48 0.76
CA HIS A 82 12.28 1.91 -0.65
C HIS A 82 13.42 1.24 -1.41
N ASP A 83 14.54 0.89 -0.75
CA ASP A 83 15.65 0.13 -1.36
C ASP A 83 15.27 -1.30 -1.78
N ASN A 84 14.22 -1.89 -1.20
CA ASN A 84 13.74 -3.23 -1.53
C ASN A 84 12.64 -3.21 -2.60
N ILE A 85 11.96 -2.07 -2.77
CA ILE A 85 10.83 -1.90 -3.69
C ILE A 85 11.27 -1.38 -5.07
N TYR A 86 12.36 -0.61 -5.14
CA TYR A 86 12.91 -0.06 -6.38
C TYR A 86 14.17 -0.78 -6.83
#